data_AF-A0A1M4WY98-F1
#
_entry.id   AF-A0A1M4WY98-F1
#
_cell.length_a   1.000
_cell.length_b   1.000
_cell.length_c   1.000
_cell.angle_alpha   90.00
_cell.angle_beta   90.00
_cell.angle_gamma   90.00
#
_symmetry.space_group_name_H-M   'P 1'
#
loop_
_entity.id
_entity.type
_entity.pdbx_description
1 polymer ?
#
loop_
_entity_poly.entity_id
_entity_poly.type
_entity_poly.pdbx_seq_one_letter_code
_entity_poly.pdbx_strand_id
1 'polypeptide(L)'
;MTEQKPSKPFSSERTKLTITKITAIYAGFYFILKLSAIFNGAWVLPNLILTIPLLVLGLIAWYLLKSEQTNWFFVIISILVISSIRYYEAEAVVWLNSILQ
;
A
#
# COMPACT_ATOMS: atom_id res chain seq x y z
N MET A 1 42.76 4.39 -6.33
CA MET A 1 41.67 3.40 -6.37
C MET A 1 40.85 3.61 -5.11
N THR A 2 39.68 4.22 -5.21
CA THR A 2 38.80 4.48 -4.05
C THR A 2 38.19 3.16 -3.62
N GLU A 3 38.53 2.69 -2.42
CA GLU A 3 37.89 1.52 -1.80
C GLU A 3 36.37 1.74 -1.72
N GLN A 4 35.61 1.06 -2.58
CA GLN A 4 34.17 0.91 -2.38
C GLN A 4 33.94 -0.01 -1.19
N LYS A 5 33.81 0.59 0.00
CA LYS A 5 33.38 -0.11 1.21
C LYS A 5 32.07 -0.84 0.90
N PRO A 6 31.98 -2.16 1.16
CA PRO A 6 30.79 -2.93 0.82
C PRO A 6 29.58 -2.31 1.51
N SER A 7 28.60 -1.87 0.73
CA SER A 7 27.38 -1.26 1.24
C SER A 7 26.68 -2.26 2.14
N LYS A 8 26.46 -1.91 3.41
CA LYS A 8 25.80 -2.78 4.40
C LYS A 8 24.46 -3.28 3.84
N PRO A 9 24.14 -4.58 3.98
CA PRO A 9 22.92 -5.17 3.43
C PRO A 9 21.64 -4.49 3.96
N PHE A 10 21.65 -4.03 5.22
CA PHE A 10 20.54 -3.32 5.88
C PHE A 10 20.90 -1.87 6.21
N SER A 11 21.02 -1.02 5.18
CA SER A 11 21.12 0.43 5.39
C SER A 11 19.74 1.08 5.44
N SER A 12 19.60 2.19 6.18
CA SER A 12 18.36 2.99 6.25
C SER A 12 17.81 3.30 4.84
N GLU A 13 18.67 3.68 3.90
CA GLU A 13 18.29 3.97 2.52
C GLU A 13 17.72 2.74 1.78
N ARG A 14 18.40 1.59 1.89
CA ARG A 14 17.93 0.35 1.25
C ARG A 14 16.63 -0.15 1.88
N THR A 15 16.46 -0.01 3.18
CA THR A 15 15.24 -0.40 3.90
C THR A 15 14.06 0.47 3.46
N LYS A 16 14.20 1.80 3.45
CA LYS A 16 13.15 2.71 2.96
C LYS A 16 12.75 2.39 1.52
N LEU A 17 13.73 2.20 0.65
CA LEU A 17 13.51 1.87 -0.75
C LEU A 17 12.75 0.55 -0.90
N THR A 18 13.18 -0.49 -0.17
CA THR A 18 12.54 -1.81 -0.18
C THR A 18 11.09 -1.72 0.30
N ILE A 19 10.82 -1.05 1.43
CA ILE A 19 9.46 -0.92 1.95
C ILE A 19 8.57 -0.11 1.00
N THR A 20 9.11 0.93 0.35
CA THR A 20 8.37 1.71 -0.65
C THR A 20 8.01 0.83 -1.87
N LYS A 21 8.91 -0.04 -2.33
CA LYS A 21 8.61 -1.03 -3.39
C LYS A 21 7.53 -2.02 -2.96
N ILE A 22 7.64 -2.56 -1.74
CA ILE A 22 6.64 -3.46 -1.18
C ILE A 22 5.27 -2.76 -1.13
N THR A 23 5.22 -1.50 -0.70
CA THR A 23 3.99 -0.69 -0.65
C THR A 23 3.34 -0.58 -2.03
N ALA A 24 4.12 -0.25 -3.08
CA ALA A 24 3.61 -0.14 -4.45
C ALA A 24 3.06 -1.47 -4.98
N ILE A 25 3.81 -2.57 -4.80
CA ILE A 25 3.40 -3.91 -5.24
C ILE A 25 2.14 -4.35 -4.48
N TYR A 26 2.12 -4.14 -3.17
CA TYR A 26 1.00 -4.51 -2.30
C TYR A 26 -0.29 -3.78 -2.68
N ALA A 27 -0.22 -2.48 -2.96
CA ALA A 27 -1.37 -1.71 -3.41
C ALA A 27 -1.97 -2.27 -4.71
N GLY A 28 -1.13 -2.61 -5.69
CA GLY A 28 -1.57 -3.24 -6.94
C GLY A 28 -2.20 -4.61 -6.71
N PHE A 29 -1.57 -5.45 -5.90
CA PHE A 29 -2.11 -6.77 -5.54
C PHE A 29 -3.45 -6.67 -4.81
N TYR A 30 -3.57 -5.77 -3.84
CA TYR A 30 -4.81 -5.54 -3.10
C TYR A 30 -5.94 -5.06 -4.02
N PHE A 31 -5.65 -4.19 -4.97
CA PHE A 31 -6.63 -3.77 -5.98
C PHE A 31 -7.15 -4.95 -6.81
N ILE A 32 -6.24 -5.81 -7.28
CA ILE A 32 -6.63 -7.02 -8.02
C ILE A 32 -7.49 -7.95 -7.14
N LEU A 33 -7.13 -8.14 -5.87
CA LEU A 33 -7.94 -8.93 -4.93
C LEU A 33 -9.35 -8.36 -4.78
N LYS A 34 -9.49 -7.03 -4.66
CA LYS A 34 -10.78 -6.37 -4.52
C LYS A 34 -11.63 -6.49 -5.78
N LEU A 35 -11.03 -6.34 -6.95
CA LEU A 35 -11.71 -6.61 -8.22
C LEU A 35 -12.18 -8.07 -8.30
N SER A 36 -11.31 -9.03 -7.95
CA SER A 36 -11.68 -10.44 -7.93
C SER A 36 -12.85 -10.72 -6.98
N ALA A 37 -12.84 -10.14 -5.78
CA ALA A 37 -13.96 -10.27 -4.84
C ALA A 37 -15.28 -9.74 -5.43
N ILE A 38 -15.24 -8.60 -6.12
CA ILE A 38 -16.41 -8.03 -6.80
C ILE A 38 -16.93 -8.97 -7.89
N PHE A 39 -16.05 -9.56 -8.71
CA PHE A 39 -16.46 -10.56 -9.72
C PHE A 39 -17.06 -11.83 -9.11
N ASN A 40 -16.69 -12.16 -7.87
CA ASN A 40 -17.28 -13.27 -7.10
C ASN A 40 -18.57 -12.90 -6.35
N GLY A 41 -19.16 -11.73 -6.63
CA GLY A 41 -20.45 -11.31 -6.08
C GLY A 41 -20.37 -10.46 -4.79
N ALA A 42 -19.18 -10.00 -4.39
CA ALA A 42 -19.07 -9.04 -3.29
C ALA A 42 -19.64 -7.66 -3.66
N TRP A 43 -20.04 -6.87 -2.67
CA TRP A 43 -20.59 -5.54 -2.89
C TRP A 43 -19.61 -4.61 -3.58
N VAL A 44 -19.99 -4.08 -4.74
CA VAL A 44 -19.13 -3.26 -5.60
C VAL A 44 -18.65 -2.00 -4.87
N LEU A 45 -19.60 -1.19 -4.40
CA LEU A 45 -19.33 0.16 -3.91
C LEU A 45 -18.46 0.18 -2.63
N PRO A 46 -18.75 -0.62 -1.59
CA PRO A 46 -17.89 -0.72 -0.40
C PRO A 46 -16.46 -1.16 -0.72
N ASN A 47 -16.30 -2.15 -1.60
CA ASN A 47 -14.99 -2.68 -1.96
C ASN A 47 -14.17 -1.65 -2.75
N LEU A 48 -14.76 -0.91 -3.68
CA LEU A 48 -14.05 0.14 -4.42
C LEU A 48 -13.61 1.28 -3.49
N ILE A 49 -14.50 1.74 -2.59
CA ILE A 49 -14.18 2.82 -1.63
C ILE A 49 -13.00 2.43 -0.74
N LEU A 50 -13.01 1.21 -0.18
CA LEU A 50 -11.91 0.72 0.67
C LEU A 50 -10.59 0.56 -0.08
N THR A 51 -10.63 0.54 -1.41
CA THR A 51 -9.42 0.42 -2.21
C THR A 51 -8.76 1.75 -2.49
N ILE A 52 -9.50 2.86 -2.41
CA ILE A 52 -9.01 4.21 -2.70
C ILE A 52 -7.77 4.56 -1.87
N PRO A 53 -7.75 4.40 -0.52
CA PRO A 53 -6.58 4.81 0.26
C PRO A 53 -5.31 4.02 -0.10
N LEU A 54 -5.44 2.72 -0.38
CA LEU A 54 -4.31 1.89 -0.79
C LEU A 54 -3.84 2.23 -2.20
N LEU A 55 -4.75 2.56 -3.12
CA LEU A 55 -4.39 3.05 -4.45
C LEU A 55 -3.63 4.37 -4.37
N VAL A 56 -4.08 5.32 -3.55
CA VAL A 56 -3.38 6.59 -3.33
C VAL A 56 -1.97 6.34 -2.79
N LEU A 57 -1.82 5.46 -1.78
CA LEU A 57 -0.49 5.09 -1.28
C LEU A 57 0.36 4.40 -2.34
N GLY A 58 -0.22 3.53 -3.18
CA GLY A 58 0.46 2.87 -4.27
C GLY A 58 0.97 3.85 -5.33
N LEU A 59 0.16 4.85 -5.70
CA LEU A 59 0.54 5.89 -6.64
C LEU A 59 1.63 6.80 -6.07
N ILE A 60 1.54 7.17 -4.79
CA ILE A 60 2.59 7.95 -4.11
C ILE A 60 3.88 7.12 -4.05
N ALA A 61 3.81 5.84 -3.66
CA ALA A 61 4.96 4.94 -3.64
C ALA A 61 5.62 4.86 -5.02
N TRP A 62 4.82 4.68 -6.07
CA TRP A 62 5.30 4.66 -7.45
C TRP A 62 6.03 5.96 -7.84
N TYR A 63 5.45 7.11 -7.50
CA TYR A 63 6.07 8.42 -7.74
C TYR A 63 7.39 8.59 -6.96
N LEU A 64 7.44 8.20 -5.69
CA LEU A 64 8.65 8.26 -4.85
C LEU A 64 9.74 7.32 -5.36
N LEU A 65 9.37 6.14 -5.89
CA LEU A 65 10.31 5.22 -6.52
C LEU A 65 10.90 5.78 -7.81
N LYS A 66 10.09 6.45 -8.63
CA LYS A 66 10.55 7.07 -9.88
C LYS A 66 11.47 8.27 -9.64
N SER A 67 11.28 8.99 -8.52
CA SER A 67 12.08 10.14 -8.14
C SER A 67 13.28 9.81 -7.25
N GLU A 68 13.43 8.55 -6.83
CA GLU A 68 14.42 8.09 -5.82
C GLU A 68 14.32 8.80 -4.46
N GLN A 69 13.22 9.53 -4.19
CA GLN A 69 13.03 10.35 -2.99
C GLN A 69 12.33 9.59 -1.86
N THR A 70 12.87 8.44 -1.46
CA THR A 70 12.24 7.65 -0.38
C THR A 70 12.49 8.25 1.00
N ASN A 71 11.43 8.42 1.79
CA ASN A 71 11.49 9.01 3.13
C ASN A 71 10.86 8.09 4.19
N TRP A 72 11.30 8.24 5.44
CA TRP A 72 10.81 7.43 6.56
C TRP A 72 9.37 7.76 6.97
N PHE A 73 8.96 9.00 6.76
CA PHE A 73 7.60 9.44 7.09
C PHE A 73 6.54 8.68 6.28
N PHE A 74 6.77 8.55 4.97
CA PHE A 74 5.94 7.76 4.05
C PHE A 74 5.92 6.29 4.45
N VAL A 75 7.09 5.72 4.80
CA VAL A 75 7.20 4.32 5.24
C VAL A 75 6.35 4.05 6.49
N ILE A 76 6.43 4.92 7.50
CA ILE A 76 5.67 4.75 8.74
C ILE A 76 4.16 4.90 8.47
N ILE A 77 3.77 5.93 7.70
CA ILE A 77 2.37 6.14 7.33
C ILE A 77 1.82 4.97 6.52
N SER A 78 2.58 4.47 5.54
CA SER A 78 2.10 3.38 4.68
C SER A 78 1.87 2.11 5.49
N ILE A 79 2.77 1.79 6.42
CA ILE A 79 2.59 0.66 7.35
C ILE A 79 1.31 0.84 8.17
N LEU A 80 1.12 1.99 8.81
CA LEU A 80 -0.05 2.23 9.66
C LEU A 80 -1.37 2.16 8.88
N VAL A 81 -1.43 2.77 7.71
CA VAL A 81 -2.65 2.80 6.87
C VAL A 81 -2.96 1.41 6.33
N ILE A 82 -1.96 0.69 5.81
CA ILE A 82 -2.14 -0.68 5.30
C ILE A 82 -2.62 -1.59 6.43
N SER A 83 -1.96 -1.56 7.59
CA SER A 83 -2.35 -2.36 8.75
C SER A 83 -3.76 -2.05 9.22
N SER A 84 -4.12 -0.77 9.30
CA SER A 84 -5.46 -0.35 9.74
C SER A 84 -6.55 -0.84 8.79
N ILE A 85 -6.37 -0.60 7.48
CA ILE A 85 -7.35 -1.02 6.48
C ILE A 85 -7.50 -2.54 6.47
N ARG A 86 -6.39 -3.28 6.60
CA ARG A 86 -6.42 -4.74 6.61
C ARG A 86 -7.06 -5.31 7.86
N TYR A 87 -6.87 -4.66 9.02
CA TYR A 87 -7.49 -5.08 10.26
C TYR A 87 -9.01 -4.86 10.23
N TYR A 88 -9.46 -3.67 9.83
CA TYR A 88 -10.87 -3.29 9.84
C TYR A 88 -11.63 -3.63 8.56
N GLU A 89 -11.02 -4.30 7.58
CA GLU A 89 -11.58 -4.47 6.24
C GLU A 89 -12.98 -5.10 6.26
N ALA A 90 -13.15 -6.20 6.99
CA ALA A 90 -14.41 -6.93 7.03
C ALA A 90 -15.54 -6.09 7.65
N GLU A 91 -15.26 -5.44 8.78
CA GLU A 91 -16.20 -4.55 9.48
C GLU A 91 -16.53 -3.33 8.62
N ALA A 92 -15.53 -2.73 7.98
CA ALA A 92 -15.70 -1.55 7.16
C ALA A 92 -16.52 -1.84 5.90
N VAL A 93 -16.39 -3.02 5.28
CA VAL A 93 -17.25 -3.42 4.15
C VAL A 93 -18.72 -3.47 4.56
N VAL A 94 -19.03 -4.10 5.71
CA VAL A 94 -20.40 -4.22 6.23
C VAL A 94 -20.95 -2.85 6.60
N TRP A 95 -20.17 -2.04 7.32
CA TRP A 95 -20.54 -0.71 7.73
C TRP A 95 -20.80 0.22 6.53
N LEU A 96 -19.90 0.24 5.54
CA LEU A 96 -20.09 1.02 4.32
C LEU A 96 -21.35 0.57 3.57
N ASN A 97 -21.57 -0.74 3.45
CA ASN A 97 -22.77 -1.25 2.79
C ASN A 97 -24.05 -0.79 3.51
N SER A 98 -24.06 -0.76 4.85
CA SER A 98 -25.23 -0.30 5.62
C SER A 98 -25.56 1.19 5.46
N ILE A 99 -24.57 2.02 5.13
CA ILE A 99 -24.75 3.47 4.89
C ILE A 99 -25.15 3.76 3.44
N LEU A 100 -24.73 2.90 2.51
CA LEU A 100 -24.97 3.06 1.08
C LEU A 100 -26.30 2.44 0.61
N GLN A 101 -27.02 1.77 1.51
CA GLN A 101 -28.38 1.24 1.32
C GLN A 101 -29.42 2.23 1.83
#